data_AF-A0A7Y2MYU8-F1
#
_entry.id   AF-A0A7Y2MYU8-F1
#
_cell.length_a   1.000
_cell.length_b   1.000
_cell.length_c   1.000
_cell.angle_alpha   90.00
_cell.angle_beta   90.00
_cell.angle_gamma   90.00
#
_symmetry.space_group_name_H-M   'P 1'
#
loop_
_entity.id
_entity.type
_entity.pdbx_description
1 polymer ?
#
loop_
_entity_poly.entity_id
_entity_poly.type
_entity_poly.pdbx_seq_one_letter_code
_entity_poly.pdbx_strand_id
1 'polypeptide(L)'
;MTIRQAVAALATLAALVPATIAQTPEPSSLAEFIRRTYTKFEYRIPMRDGVHLYTAVYSPNHAAEPLPFLMIRTPYACRPYGPDRYRRTLGPSEAFARDGYIFVYQDVRGRYQSEGVFVNMRPHQPVKHGPTDVDESTDTHDTIAWLLENVPGHNGRVGMWGISYPGFYCAAGVIDSHPALRAASPQAPIADWFVGDDMHHHGAFILPLAFNFFSSFGQPHHNPTTTRGERFDHGTKDGYQFFLDLGPLRNANERHFRGEIAFWNEVVAHPNYDEFWQSRNILPHLNNVGCAVMVVGGWYDTEDLYGPLSIYRSIEQRNPDAWNVLVMGPWSHGGWTRTRGRTLGTEDFGFDTSAGYDEHVAVPFFRHFLKDDAAPEVPEALVFETGANRWRSFDAWPPHERVEHALHFRAGGLLSPEAPVTGGEAFDDYVSDPSKPVPYTTEITTRWAKNYMTEDQRFAAWRPDVLVYQTEPLTEDLTLAGPIRADLWVSTTGSAADWIVKVIDAHPGENPNDADDAD
;
A
#
# COMPACT_ATOMS: atom_id res chain seq x y z
N MET A 1 -95.69 -13.23 -37.37
CA MET A 1 -95.79 -11.76 -37.45
C MET A 1 -94.61 -11.22 -36.65
N THR A 2 -93.65 -10.59 -37.34
CA THR A 2 -92.43 -9.90 -36.86
C THR A 2 -91.50 -10.64 -35.89
N ILE A 3 -90.22 -10.79 -36.26
CA ILE A 3 -89.08 -10.13 -35.58
C ILE A 3 -87.78 -10.31 -36.41
N ARG A 4 -87.05 -9.20 -36.47
CA ARG A 4 -85.74 -8.90 -37.09
C ARG A 4 -84.63 -9.90 -36.74
N GLN A 5 -83.67 -10.11 -37.66
CA GLN A 5 -82.22 -10.06 -37.36
C GLN A 5 -81.44 -9.64 -38.62
N ALA A 6 -80.65 -8.57 -38.50
CA ALA A 6 -79.71 -8.08 -39.50
C ALA A 6 -78.28 -8.38 -39.01
N VAL A 7 -77.45 -8.86 -39.93
CA VAL A 7 -76.06 -9.27 -39.75
C VAL A 7 -75.17 -8.03 -39.63
N ALA A 8 -74.34 -7.97 -38.59
CA ALA A 8 -73.21 -7.04 -38.50
C ALA A 8 -71.95 -7.83 -38.12
N ALA A 9 -70.95 -7.78 -39.00
CA ALA A 9 -69.64 -8.38 -38.78
C ALA A 9 -68.85 -7.54 -37.78
N LEU A 10 -68.44 -8.14 -36.65
CA LEU A 10 -67.47 -7.56 -35.72
C LEU A 10 -66.07 -8.09 -36.07
N ALA A 11 -65.19 -7.20 -36.50
CA ALA A 11 -63.75 -7.43 -36.51
C ALA A 11 -63.20 -7.14 -35.10
N THR A 12 -62.72 -8.17 -34.41
CA THR A 12 -62.01 -8.05 -33.13
C THR A 12 -60.60 -7.50 -33.37
N LEU A 13 -60.38 -6.24 -32.97
CA LEU A 13 -59.06 -5.65 -32.82
C LEU A 13 -58.44 -6.21 -31.53
N ALA A 14 -57.50 -7.14 -31.63
CA ALA A 14 -56.68 -7.55 -30.50
C ALA A 14 -55.61 -6.47 -30.24
N ALA A 15 -55.78 -5.69 -29.17
CA ALA A 15 -54.76 -4.77 -28.71
C ALA A 15 -53.61 -5.58 -28.07
N LEU A 16 -52.46 -5.66 -28.75
CA LEU A 16 -51.21 -6.05 -28.11
C LEU A 16 -50.82 -4.93 -27.13
N VAL A 17 -50.89 -5.22 -25.82
CA VAL A 17 -50.21 -4.42 -24.80
C VAL A 17 -48.75 -4.88 -24.81
N PRO A 18 -47.77 -4.02 -25.11
CA PRO A 18 -46.38 -4.38 -24.91
C PRO A 18 -46.12 -4.54 -23.42
N ALA A 19 -45.65 -5.72 -23.01
CA ALA A 19 -45.10 -5.93 -21.69
C ALA A 19 -43.82 -5.10 -21.58
N THR A 20 -43.93 -3.89 -21.02
CA THR A 20 -42.79 -3.13 -20.55
C THR A 20 -42.18 -3.89 -19.38
N ILE A 21 -41.09 -4.61 -19.63
CA ILE A 21 -40.19 -5.04 -18.58
C ILE A 21 -39.75 -3.76 -17.88
N ALA A 22 -40.25 -3.53 -16.67
CA ALA A 22 -39.80 -2.43 -15.84
C ALA A 22 -38.31 -2.69 -15.55
N GLN A 23 -37.44 -1.94 -16.24
CA GLN A 23 -36.03 -1.86 -15.88
C GLN A 23 -35.99 -1.30 -14.46
N THR A 24 -35.58 -2.14 -13.51
CA THR A 24 -35.25 -1.68 -12.16
C THR A 24 -34.24 -0.55 -12.32
N PRO A 25 -34.49 0.65 -11.77
CA PRO A 25 -33.54 1.75 -11.92
C PRO A 25 -32.18 1.32 -11.39
N GLU A 26 -31.13 1.58 -12.17
CA GLU A 26 -29.74 1.40 -11.74
C GLU A 26 -29.56 2.06 -10.36
N PRO A 27 -29.03 1.33 -9.36
CA PRO A 27 -28.87 1.87 -8.02
C PRO A 27 -28.00 3.13 -8.07
N SER A 28 -28.49 4.19 -7.42
CA SER A 28 -27.93 5.54 -7.49
C SER A 28 -26.56 5.70 -6.83
N SER A 29 -26.09 4.68 -6.08
CA SER A 29 -24.77 4.62 -5.46
C SER A 29 -24.25 3.19 -5.35
N LEU A 30 -22.93 3.03 -5.31
CA LEU A 30 -22.29 1.72 -5.08
C LEU A 30 -22.72 1.06 -3.76
N ALA A 31 -22.94 1.84 -2.70
CA ALA A 31 -23.42 1.32 -1.42
C ALA A 31 -24.84 0.73 -1.53
N GLU A 32 -25.71 1.33 -2.34
CA GLU A 32 -27.04 0.81 -2.62
C GLU A 32 -26.97 -0.44 -3.49
N PHE A 33 -26.12 -0.44 -4.53
CA PHE A 33 -25.84 -1.61 -5.34
C PHE A 33 -25.45 -2.80 -4.46
N ILE A 34 -24.42 -2.63 -3.62
CA ILE A 34 -23.92 -3.67 -2.71
C ILE A 34 -25.03 -4.23 -1.82
N ARG A 35 -25.86 -3.37 -1.21
CA ARG A 35 -26.96 -3.82 -0.34
C ARG A 35 -28.03 -4.61 -1.08
N ARG A 36 -28.27 -4.31 -2.35
CA ARG A 36 -29.27 -5.00 -3.18
C ARG A 36 -28.73 -6.32 -3.76
N THR A 37 -27.45 -6.39 -4.06
CA THR A 37 -26.85 -7.50 -4.81
C THR A 37 -26.05 -8.48 -3.96
N TYR A 38 -25.69 -8.13 -2.72
CA TYR A 38 -24.94 -9.00 -1.80
C TYR A 38 -25.68 -9.27 -0.49
N THR A 39 -25.51 -10.47 0.03
CA THR A 39 -25.82 -10.84 1.42
C THR A 39 -24.54 -10.89 2.22
N LYS A 40 -24.55 -10.29 3.41
CA LYS A 40 -23.42 -10.32 4.33
C LYS A 40 -23.62 -11.41 5.38
N PHE A 41 -22.57 -12.19 5.60
CA PHE A 41 -22.44 -13.16 6.67
C PHE A 41 -21.26 -12.80 7.57
N GLU A 42 -21.33 -13.15 8.86
CA GLU A 42 -20.25 -12.95 9.80
C GLU A 42 -19.94 -14.28 10.50
N TYR A 43 -18.67 -14.65 10.48
CA TYR A 43 -18.19 -15.92 11.00
C TYR A 43 -17.10 -15.71 12.05
N ARG A 44 -16.93 -16.73 12.89
CA ARG A 44 -15.84 -16.91 13.84
C ARG A 44 -15.04 -18.11 13.36
N ILE A 45 -14.11 -17.88 12.44
CA ILE A 45 -13.39 -18.96 11.76
C ILE A 45 -12.34 -19.52 12.74
N PRO A 46 -12.41 -20.81 13.13
CA PRO A 46 -11.42 -21.42 13.99
C PRO A 46 -10.10 -21.63 13.23
N MET A 47 -9.01 -21.16 13.80
CA MET A 47 -7.65 -21.47 13.35
C MET A 47 -7.21 -22.82 13.94
N ARG A 48 -6.11 -23.39 13.43
CA ARG A 48 -5.55 -24.67 13.89
C ARG A 48 -5.23 -24.73 15.39
N ASP A 49 -4.97 -23.60 16.04
CA ASP A 49 -4.70 -23.50 17.47
C ASP A 49 -5.96 -23.25 18.32
N GLY A 50 -7.14 -23.21 17.69
CA GLY A 50 -8.44 -23.02 18.34
C GLY A 50 -8.85 -21.55 18.55
N VAL A 51 -8.02 -20.58 18.16
CA VAL A 51 -8.39 -19.16 18.17
C VAL A 51 -9.37 -18.86 17.05
N HIS A 52 -10.41 -18.05 17.33
CA HIS A 52 -11.39 -17.67 16.32
C HIS A 52 -11.13 -16.27 15.75
N LEU A 53 -11.03 -16.20 14.43
CA LEU A 53 -10.90 -14.94 13.71
C LEU A 53 -12.25 -14.48 13.17
N TYR A 54 -12.63 -13.23 13.47
CA TYR A 54 -13.80 -12.60 12.89
C TYR A 54 -13.63 -12.42 11.39
N THR A 55 -14.61 -12.90 10.63
CA THR A 55 -14.58 -12.80 9.17
C THR A 55 -15.96 -12.40 8.65
N ALA A 56 -16.03 -11.27 7.94
CA ALA A 56 -17.22 -10.85 7.20
C ALA A 56 -17.12 -11.31 5.75
N VAL A 57 -18.14 -12.03 5.29
CA VAL A 57 -18.24 -12.56 3.91
C VAL A 57 -19.43 -11.91 3.22
N TYR A 58 -19.20 -11.31 2.06
CA TYR A 58 -20.25 -10.77 1.20
C TYR A 58 -20.40 -11.69 -0.02
N SER A 59 -21.50 -12.44 -0.06
CA SER A 59 -21.82 -13.35 -1.15
C SER A 59 -22.89 -12.73 -2.06
N PRO A 60 -22.72 -12.74 -3.39
CA PRO A 60 -23.76 -12.29 -4.31
C PRO A 60 -25.08 -13.06 -4.14
N ASN A 61 -26.21 -12.36 -4.16
CA ASN A 61 -27.54 -12.94 -3.97
C ASN A 61 -27.93 -13.90 -5.11
N HIS A 62 -27.51 -13.56 -6.33
CA HIS A 62 -27.88 -14.25 -7.56
C HIS A 62 -26.68 -14.34 -8.49
N ALA A 63 -25.71 -15.20 -8.16
CA ALA A 63 -24.63 -15.54 -9.08
C ALA A 63 -25.13 -16.57 -10.12
N ALA A 64 -24.89 -16.31 -11.40
CA ALA A 64 -25.24 -17.25 -12.47
C ALA A 64 -24.33 -18.49 -12.48
N GLU A 65 -23.10 -18.32 -11.99
CA GLU A 65 -22.05 -19.34 -11.92
C GLU A 65 -21.31 -19.25 -10.58
N PRO A 66 -20.61 -20.31 -10.15
CA PRO A 66 -19.77 -20.25 -8.95
C PRO A 66 -18.67 -19.18 -9.09
N LEU A 67 -18.46 -18.37 -8.05
CA LEU A 67 -17.54 -17.23 -8.09
C LEU A 67 -16.28 -17.45 -7.24
N PRO A 68 -15.15 -16.81 -7.57
CA PRO A 68 -13.98 -16.86 -6.72
C PRO A 68 -14.13 -15.99 -5.48
N PHE A 69 -13.37 -16.31 -4.44
CA PHE A 69 -13.20 -15.42 -3.30
C PHE A 69 -12.21 -14.31 -3.62
N LEU A 70 -12.45 -13.10 -3.09
CA LEU A 70 -11.45 -12.03 -3.04
C LEU A 70 -11.32 -11.53 -1.60
N MET A 71 -10.18 -11.85 -0.98
CA MET A 71 -9.96 -11.72 0.45
C MET A 71 -8.98 -10.59 0.80
N ILE A 72 -9.24 -9.93 1.92
CA ILE A 72 -8.30 -9.05 2.61
C ILE A 72 -8.29 -9.38 4.11
N ARG A 73 -7.09 -9.54 4.67
CA ARG A 73 -6.85 -9.63 6.11
C ARG A 73 -6.33 -8.28 6.59
N THR A 74 -6.84 -7.76 7.70
CA THR A 74 -6.49 -6.40 8.14
C THR A 74 -6.44 -6.23 9.66
N PRO A 75 -5.55 -5.38 10.20
CA PRO A 75 -5.53 -5.00 11.60
C PRO A 75 -6.31 -3.70 11.85
N TYR A 76 -7.08 -3.22 10.86
CA TYR A 76 -7.74 -1.90 10.83
C TYR A 76 -9.27 -1.95 10.96
N ALA A 77 -9.82 -3.06 11.45
CA ALA A 77 -11.25 -3.32 11.63
C ALA A 77 -11.99 -3.62 10.33
N CYS A 78 -12.68 -4.76 10.30
CA CYS A 78 -13.58 -5.16 9.23
C CYS A 78 -14.97 -4.49 9.33
N ARG A 79 -15.02 -3.27 9.86
CA ARG A 79 -16.26 -2.50 10.03
C ARG A 79 -17.03 -2.30 8.71
N PRO A 80 -18.35 -2.10 8.79
CA PRO A 80 -19.17 -2.20 10.01
C PRO A 80 -19.40 -3.66 10.42
N TYR A 81 -19.54 -3.93 11.72
CA TYR A 81 -19.86 -5.25 12.29
C TYR A 81 -21.37 -5.49 12.32
N GLY A 82 -21.89 -6.70 12.53
CA GLY A 82 -23.31 -7.03 12.43
C GLY A 82 -23.76 -7.34 10.98
N PRO A 83 -24.59 -8.39 10.78
CA PRO A 83 -24.96 -8.90 9.46
C PRO A 83 -25.75 -7.89 8.61
N ASP A 84 -26.57 -7.04 9.24
CA ASP A 84 -27.39 -6.06 8.52
C ASP A 84 -26.64 -4.74 8.22
N ARG A 85 -25.37 -4.64 8.61
CA ARG A 85 -24.54 -3.44 8.36
C ARG A 85 -23.53 -3.71 7.27
N TYR A 86 -23.62 -2.92 6.19
CA TYR A 86 -22.85 -3.11 4.97
C TYR A 86 -21.73 -2.09 4.81
N ARG A 87 -20.61 -2.54 4.23
CA ARG A 87 -19.59 -1.65 3.69
C ARG A 87 -20.16 -0.86 2.52
N ARG A 88 -19.60 0.34 2.29
CA ARG A 88 -19.96 1.18 1.14
C ARG A 88 -19.25 0.78 -0.15
N THR A 89 -18.18 0.00 -0.03
CA THR A 89 -17.34 -0.50 -1.12
C THR A 89 -16.98 -1.96 -0.83
N LEU A 90 -16.82 -2.76 -1.89
CA LEU A 90 -16.31 -4.13 -1.83
C LEU A 90 -15.17 -4.28 -2.85
N GLY A 91 -14.13 -5.02 -2.51
CA GLY A 91 -12.93 -5.18 -3.35
C GLY A 91 -11.99 -3.97 -3.37
N PRO A 92 -10.92 -4.03 -4.19
CA PRO A 92 -9.96 -2.94 -4.40
C PRO A 92 -10.61 -1.66 -4.95
N SER A 93 -11.60 -1.81 -5.84
CA SER A 93 -12.29 -0.71 -6.52
C SER A 93 -13.76 -1.03 -6.80
N GLU A 94 -14.50 -0.04 -7.30
CA GLU A 94 -15.89 -0.24 -7.77
C GLU A 94 -15.99 -1.26 -8.90
N ALA A 95 -14.97 -1.35 -9.77
CA ALA A 95 -14.95 -2.31 -10.87
C ALA A 95 -15.06 -3.74 -10.32
N PHE A 96 -14.27 -4.10 -9.30
CA PHE A 96 -14.35 -5.42 -8.66
C PHE A 96 -15.72 -5.71 -8.04
N ALA A 97 -16.32 -4.74 -7.35
CA ALA A 97 -17.64 -4.92 -6.74
C ALA A 97 -18.71 -5.29 -7.79
N ARG A 98 -18.62 -4.69 -8.97
CA ARG A 98 -19.54 -4.92 -10.10
C ARG A 98 -19.18 -6.18 -10.89
N ASP A 99 -17.90 -6.52 -10.94
CA ASP A 99 -17.38 -7.69 -11.66
C ASP A 99 -17.78 -9.03 -11.02
N GLY A 100 -18.11 -9.02 -9.72
CA GLY A 100 -18.70 -10.16 -9.02
C GLY A 100 -17.66 -11.10 -8.41
N TYR A 101 -17.57 -11.11 -7.08
CA TYR A 101 -16.69 -11.97 -6.28
C TYR A 101 -17.39 -12.33 -4.97
N ILE A 102 -16.96 -13.38 -4.28
CA ILE A 102 -17.30 -13.54 -2.85
C ILE A 102 -16.26 -12.77 -2.05
N PHE A 103 -16.62 -11.61 -1.50
CA PHE A 103 -15.65 -10.77 -0.79
C PHE A 103 -15.49 -11.20 0.64
N VAL A 104 -14.24 -11.30 1.10
CA VAL A 104 -13.89 -11.73 2.45
C VAL A 104 -13.06 -10.65 3.14
N TYR A 105 -13.52 -10.19 4.30
CA TYR A 105 -12.83 -9.23 5.15
C TYR A 105 -12.59 -9.87 6.51
N GLN A 106 -11.34 -10.08 6.89
CA GLN A 106 -11.00 -10.71 8.16
C GLN A 106 -10.22 -9.75 9.08
N ASP A 107 -10.67 -9.65 10.33
CA ASP A 107 -9.87 -9.03 11.39
C ASP A 107 -8.76 -10.01 11.75
N VAL A 108 -7.50 -9.57 11.70
CA VAL A 108 -6.37 -10.46 12.05
C VAL A 108 -6.35 -10.81 13.54
N ARG A 109 -5.60 -11.84 13.88
CA ARG A 109 -5.41 -12.34 15.24
C ARG A 109 -5.15 -11.22 16.24
N GLY A 110 -5.93 -11.23 17.33
CA GLY A 110 -5.86 -10.26 18.42
C GLY A 110 -6.23 -8.83 18.05
N ARG A 111 -6.95 -8.60 16.95
CA ARG A 111 -7.46 -7.28 16.58
C ARG A 111 -8.98 -7.27 16.51
N TYR A 112 -9.55 -6.23 17.09
CA TYR A 112 -10.98 -5.95 17.07
C TYR A 112 -11.81 -7.17 17.44
N GLN A 113 -12.60 -7.71 16.53
CA GLN A 113 -13.50 -8.81 16.86
C GLN A 113 -12.78 -10.17 16.90
N SER A 114 -11.53 -10.28 16.45
CA SER A 114 -10.78 -11.54 16.50
C SER A 114 -10.14 -11.81 17.86
N GLU A 115 -10.13 -13.09 18.23
CA GLU A 115 -9.48 -13.62 19.43
C GLU A 115 -7.95 -13.68 19.26
N GLY A 116 -7.24 -14.05 20.33
CA GLY A 116 -5.80 -14.24 20.33
C GLY A 116 -5.00 -12.99 20.67
N VAL A 117 -3.67 -13.07 20.47
CA VAL A 117 -2.72 -11.99 20.78
C VAL A 117 -2.24 -11.34 19.50
N PHE A 118 -2.37 -10.01 19.41
CA PHE A 118 -1.80 -9.25 18.32
C PHE A 118 -0.32 -9.04 18.54
N VAL A 119 0.48 -9.36 17.53
CA VAL A 119 1.91 -9.09 17.48
C VAL A 119 2.13 -8.28 16.21
N ASN A 120 2.75 -7.11 16.33
CA ASN A 120 3.04 -6.30 15.17
C ASN A 120 4.06 -7.01 14.28
N MET A 121 3.76 -7.10 12.99
CA MET A 121 4.57 -7.79 11.99
C MET A 121 4.97 -9.18 12.50
N ARG A 122 3.99 -9.96 12.99
CA ARG A 122 4.23 -11.26 13.64
C ARG A 122 5.30 -12.05 12.87
N PRO A 123 6.44 -12.39 13.51
CA PRO A 123 7.51 -13.16 12.88
C PRO A 123 7.01 -14.42 12.19
N HIS A 124 7.46 -14.64 10.96
CA HIS A 124 7.19 -15.87 10.24
C HIS A 124 8.01 -17.02 10.85
N GLN A 125 7.39 -18.17 11.06
CA GLN A 125 8.05 -19.35 11.62
C GLN A 125 8.27 -20.39 10.52
N PRO A 126 9.46 -20.51 9.91
CA PRO A 126 9.66 -21.39 8.76
C PRO A 126 9.48 -22.88 9.09
N VAL A 127 9.61 -23.27 10.36
CA VAL A 127 9.40 -24.64 10.82
C VAL A 127 8.28 -24.63 11.86
N LYS A 128 7.25 -25.45 11.63
CA LYS A 128 6.14 -25.65 12.56
C LYS A 128 6.28 -27.00 13.25
N HIS A 129 6.31 -27.03 14.57
CA HIS A 129 6.41 -28.24 15.40
C HIS A 129 5.04 -28.76 15.88
N GLY A 130 4.00 -27.94 15.77
CA GLY A 130 2.64 -28.31 16.15
C GLY A 130 1.61 -27.26 15.73
N PRO A 131 0.33 -27.50 16.04
CA PRO A 131 -0.75 -26.59 15.69
C PRO A 131 -0.69 -25.24 16.41
N THR A 132 0.06 -25.13 17.51
CA THR A 132 0.24 -23.87 18.25
C THR A 132 1.26 -22.92 17.62
N ASP A 133 2.07 -23.41 16.69
CA ASP A 133 3.08 -22.62 16.00
C ASP A 133 2.40 -21.85 14.86
N VAL A 134 1.85 -20.69 15.22
CA VAL A 134 1.02 -19.86 14.33
C VAL A 134 1.73 -18.57 13.92
N ASP A 135 1.58 -18.26 12.64
CA ASP A 135 1.94 -17.01 12.00
C ASP A 135 0.89 -16.60 10.95
N GLU A 136 1.15 -15.50 10.26
CA GLU A 136 0.19 -14.95 9.32
C GLU A 136 -0.04 -15.82 8.07
N SER A 137 0.91 -16.68 7.69
CA SER A 137 0.70 -17.63 6.59
C SER A 137 -0.23 -18.76 7.03
N THR A 138 -0.06 -19.28 8.25
CA THR A 138 -0.96 -20.32 8.80
C THR A 138 -2.39 -19.83 9.02
N ASP A 139 -2.58 -18.63 9.57
CA ASP A 139 -3.93 -18.06 9.74
C ASP A 139 -4.60 -17.81 8.38
N THR A 140 -3.83 -17.41 7.36
CA THR A 140 -4.34 -17.26 5.98
C THR A 140 -4.74 -18.62 5.40
N HIS A 141 -3.90 -19.64 5.57
CA HIS A 141 -4.17 -21.00 5.10
C HIS A 141 -5.46 -21.57 5.70
N ASP A 142 -5.62 -21.47 7.03
CA ASP A 142 -6.77 -22.02 7.74
C ASP A 142 -8.06 -21.27 7.39
N THR A 143 -7.95 -19.96 7.18
CA THR A 143 -9.07 -19.15 6.67
C THR A 143 -9.53 -19.64 5.30
N ILE A 144 -8.60 -19.85 4.37
CA ILE A 144 -8.92 -20.35 3.03
C ILE A 144 -9.57 -21.73 3.10
N ALA A 145 -8.97 -22.66 3.87
CA ALA A 145 -9.51 -24.01 4.02
C ALA A 145 -10.96 -23.99 4.55
N TRP A 146 -11.23 -23.17 5.56
CA TRP A 146 -12.57 -23.05 6.13
C TRP A 146 -13.57 -22.44 5.13
N LEU A 147 -13.18 -21.40 4.38
CA LEU A 147 -14.05 -20.77 3.39
C LEU A 147 -14.50 -21.77 2.30
N LEU A 148 -13.58 -22.61 1.84
CA LEU A 148 -13.83 -23.63 0.81
C LEU A 148 -14.78 -24.74 1.27
N GLU A 149 -14.84 -25.01 2.57
CA GLU A 149 -15.72 -26.02 3.13
C GLU A 149 -17.10 -25.46 3.49
N ASN A 150 -17.18 -24.19 3.89
CA ASN A 150 -18.35 -23.65 4.59
C ASN A 150 -19.15 -22.60 3.81
N VAL A 151 -18.56 -21.92 2.82
CA VAL A 151 -19.28 -20.89 2.06
C VAL A 151 -19.74 -21.47 0.72
N PRO A 152 -21.05 -21.53 0.43
CA PRO A 152 -21.53 -22.10 -0.84
C PRO A 152 -21.31 -21.13 -2.01
N GLY A 153 -21.42 -21.66 -3.24
CA GLY A 153 -21.45 -20.86 -4.46
C GLY A 153 -20.09 -20.36 -4.95
N HIS A 154 -18.98 -20.97 -4.48
CA HIS A 154 -17.64 -20.61 -4.94
C HIS A 154 -17.09 -21.56 -6.02
N ASN A 155 -16.15 -21.08 -6.83
CA ASN A 155 -15.41 -21.90 -7.80
C ASN A 155 -14.12 -22.54 -7.24
N GLY A 156 -13.86 -22.36 -5.95
CA GLY A 156 -12.72 -22.95 -5.25
C GLY A 156 -11.40 -22.20 -5.42
N ARG A 157 -11.41 -21.01 -6.03
CA ARG A 157 -10.24 -20.13 -6.15
C ARG A 157 -10.34 -18.95 -5.19
N VAL A 158 -9.19 -18.54 -4.66
CA VAL A 158 -9.05 -17.40 -3.76
C VAL A 158 -8.05 -16.42 -4.35
N GLY A 159 -8.47 -15.16 -4.41
CA GLY A 159 -7.60 -14.00 -4.57
C GLY A 159 -7.33 -13.34 -3.22
N MET A 160 -6.16 -12.74 -3.07
CA MET A 160 -5.84 -11.92 -1.90
C MET A 160 -5.25 -10.57 -2.30
N TRP A 161 -5.58 -9.52 -1.58
CA TRP A 161 -5.01 -8.20 -1.81
C TRP A 161 -4.96 -7.39 -0.51
N GLY A 162 -4.15 -6.35 -0.51
CA GLY A 162 -4.13 -5.39 0.58
C GLY A 162 -3.12 -4.28 0.37
N ILE A 163 -3.39 -3.12 0.96
CA ILE A 163 -2.52 -1.95 0.93
C ILE A 163 -1.88 -1.76 2.32
N SER A 164 -0.59 -1.43 2.44
CA SER A 164 0.09 -1.19 3.71
C SER A 164 0.20 -2.46 4.55
N TYR A 165 -0.22 -2.43 5.81
CA TYR A 165 -0.33 -3.59 6.68
C TYR A 165 -1.17 -4.74 6.10
N PRO A 166 -2.38 -4.51 5.53
CA PRO A 166 -3.02 -5.50 4.67
C PRO A 166 -2.15 -6.05 3.52
N GLY A 167 -1.28 -5.22 2.94
CA GLY A 167 -0.28 -5.65 1.97
C GLY A 167 0.77 -6.58 2.57
N PHE A 168 1.24 -6.32 3.80
CA PHE A 168 2.06 -7.27 4.56
C PHE A 168 1.33 -8.59 4.78
N TYR A 169 0.07 -8.56 5.21
CA TYR A 169 -0.70 -9.81 5.36
C TYR A 169 -0.84 -10.54 4.02
N CYS A 170 -1.03 -9.81 2.92
CA CYS A 170 -0.98 -10.35 1.55
C CYS A 170 0.34 -11.05 1.25
N ALA A 171 1.48 -10.40 1.50
CA ALA A 171 2.81 -10.99 1.30
C ALA A 171 3.08 -12.19 2.22
N ALA A 172 2.60 -12.16 3.46
CA ALA A 172 2.71 -13.31 4.36
C ALA A 172 1.81 -14.48 3.93
N GLY A 173 0.64 -14.18 3.38
CA GLY A 173 -0.31 -15.19 2.92
C GLY A 173 0.16 -16.00 1.70
N VAL A 174 1.12 -15.50 0.93
CA VAL A 174 1.68 -16.23 -0.22
C VAL A 174 2.76 -17.26 0.16
N ILE A 175 3.31 -17.18 1.37
CA ILE A 175 4.33 -18.12 1.87
C ILE A 175 3.67 -19.45 2.17
N ASP A 176 4.18 -20.55 1.59
CA ASP A 176 3.60 -21.89 1.73
C ASP A 176 2.07 -21.89 1.52
N SER A 177 1.61 -21.06 0.58
CA SER A 177 0.20 -20.69 0.43
C SER A 177 -0.71 -21.91 0.24
N HIS A 178 -1.95 -21.81 0.73
CA HIS A 178 -2.97 -22.81 0.44
C HIS A 178 -3.14 -22.97 -1.09
N PRO A 179 -3.24 -24.19 -1.66
CA PRO A 179 -3.29 -24.39 -3.13
C PRO A 179 -4.46 -23.70 -3.86
N ALA A 180 -5.49 -23.29 -3.13
CA ALA A 180 -6.61 -22.52 -3.64
C ALA A 180 -6.31 -21.02 -3.80
N LEU A 181 -5.25 -20.49 -3.18
CA LEU A 181 -4.77 -19.14 -3.45
C LEU A 181 -4.15 -19.14 -4.84
N ARG A 182 -4.80 -18.46 -5.79
CA ARG A 182 -4.38 -18.44 -7.20
C ARG A 182 -3.80 -17.10 -7.63
N ALA A 183 -4.20 -16.02 -6.95
CA ALA A 183 -3.70 -14.67 -7.22
C ALA A 183 -3.55 -13.88 -5.92
N ALA A 184 -2.46 -13.13 -5.79
CA ALA A 184 -2.20 -12.25 -4.68
C ALA A 184 -1.69 -10.89 -5.17
N SER A 185 -2.14 -9.80 -4.55
CA SER A 185 -1.60 -8.47 -4.81
C SER A 185 -1.22 -7.76 -3.51
N PRO A 186 0.03 -7.95 -3.04
CA PRO A 186 0.62 -7.12 -2.00
C PRO A 186 0.86 -5.71 -2.54
N GLN A 187 0.23 -4.69 -1.97
CA GLN A 187 0.29 -3.31 -2.46
C GLN A 187 0.82 -2.38 -1.37
N ALA A 188 1.83 -1.55 -1.65
CA ALA A 188 2.69 -0.93 -0.64
C ALA A 188 2.85 -1.82 0.61
N PRO A 189 3.28 -3.08 0.43
CA PRO A 189 3.34 -4.01 1.55
C PRO A 189 4.52 -3.65 2.44
N ILE A 190 4.35 -3.68 3.75
CA ILE A 190 5.49 -3.63 4.66
C ILE A 190 6.33 -4.91 4.47
N ALA A 191 7.63 -4.75 4.25
CA ALA A 191 8.58 -5.87 4.21
C ALA A 191 9.56 -5.85 5.38
N ASP A 192 10.13 -4.67 5.68
CA ASP A 192 11.11 -4.47 6.74
C ASP A 192 11.07 -3.04 7.30
N TRP A 193 10.39 -2.88 8.44
CA TRP A 193 10.26 -1.61 9.17
C TRP A 193 11.57 -1.02 9.70
N PHE A 194 12.68 -1.76 9.73
CA PHE A 194 13.96 -1.21 10.18
C PHE A 194 14.81 -0.69 9.01
N VAL A 195 14.75 -1.38 7.87
CA VAL A 195 15.63 -1.08 6.74
C VAL A 195 15.08 0.07 5.90
N GLY A 196 13.78 0.13 5.60
CA GLY A 196 13.30 1.14 4.66
C GLY A 196 11.78 1.37 4.55
N ASP A 197 10.97 0.78 5.43
CA ASP A 197 9.51 1.04 5.51
C ASP A 197 9.18 1.91 6.76
N ASP A 198 7.89 2.14 7.05
CA ASP A 198 7.31 3.14 8.00
C ASP A 198 8.15 3.61 9.21
N MET A 199 8.85 2.72 9.90
CA MET A 199 9.40 3.03 11.23
C MET A 199 10.83 3.56 11.17
N HIS A 200 11.67 3.02 10.27
CA HIS A 200 13.05 3.45 10.11
C HIS A 200 13.50 3.35 8.67
N HIS A 201 14.39 4.27 8.29
CA HIS A 201 15.17 4.18 7.06
C HIS A 201 16.65 4.02 7.42
N HIS A 202 17.23 2.85 7.14
CA HIS A 202 18.62 2.50 7.48
C HIS A 202 18.99 2.77 8.96
N GLY A 203 18.03 2.56 9.87
CA GLY A 203 18.20 2.79 11.31
C GLY A 203 17.84 4.20 11.81
N ALA A 204 17.59 5.18 10.92
CA ALA A 204 17.06 6.48 11.31
C ALA A 204 15.55 6.36 11.60
N PHE A 205 15.14 6.65 12.84
CA PHE A 205 13.74 6.48 13.28
C PHE A 205 12.83 7.62 12.83
N ILE A 206 11.71 7.27 12.18
CA ILE A 206 10.72 8.24 11.68
C ILE A 206 9.75 8.61 12.81
N LEU A 207 10.23 9.45 13.73
CA LEU A 207 9.55 9.78 14.98
C LEU A 207 8.08 10.25 14.79
N PRO A 208 7.77 11.24 13.94
CA PRO A 208 6.39 11.70 13.79
C PRO A 208 5.45 10.58 13.30
N LEU A 209 5.86 9.79 12.32
CA LEU A 209 5.05 8.71 11.78
C LEU A 209 4.79 7.65 12.85
N ALA A 210 5.85 7.12 13.47
CA ALA A 210 5.76 6.08 14.49
C ALA A 210 4.97 6.53 15.73
N PHE A 211 5.25 7.72 16.26
CA PHE A 211 4.53 8.25 17.44
C PHE A 211 3.04 8.39 17.16
N ASN A 212 2.67 8.99 16.02
CA ASN A 212 1.26 9.17 15.65
C ASN A 212 0.56 7.85 15.40
N PHE A 213 1.22 6.92 14.72
CA PHE A 213 0.65 5.61 14.43
C PHE A 213 0.38 4.87 15.76
N PHE A 214 1.39 4.70 16.61
CA PHE A 214 1.25 3.92 17.83
C PHE A 214 0.36 4.59 18.88
N SER A 215 0.38 5.93 19.00
CA SER A 215 -0.48 6.66 19.93
C SER A 215 -1.99 6.42 19.73
N SER A 216 -2.40 5.93 18.56
CA SER A 216 -3.78 5.50 18.29
C SER A 216 -3.90 3.99 18.08
N PHE A 217 -3.06 3.41 17.23
CA PHE A 217 -3.15 2.01 16.81
C PHE A 217 -2.67 1.02 17.88
N GLY A 218 -1.62 1.42 18.62
CA GLY A 218 -0.92 0.61 19.62
C GLY A 218 -1.51 0.71 21.03
N GLN A 219 -2.58 1.48 21.20
CA GLN A 219 -3.33 1.57 22.46
C GLN A 219 -3.83 0.17 22.89
N PRO A 220 -3.79 -0.15 24.18
CA PRO A 220 -4.29 -1.42 24.67
C PRO A 220 -5.79 -1.55 24.44
N HIS A 221 -6.21 -2.73 24.01
CA HIS A 221 -7.61 -3.06 23.76
C HIS A 221 -7.95 -4.40 24.39
N HIS A 222 -9.09 -4.47 25.07
CA HIS A 222 -9.68 -5.75 25.47
C HIS A 222 -10.43 -6.33 24.27
N ASN A 223 -9.76 -7.18 23.49
CA ASN A 223 -10.41 -7.89 22.40
C ASN A 223 -11.22 -9.08 22.97
N PRO A 224 -12.37 -9.44 22.38
CA PRO A 224 -12.99 -8.81 21.20
C PRO A 224 -13.59 -7.42 21.44
N THR A 225 -13.30 -6.45 20.57
CA THR A 225 -13.88 -5.09 20.61
C THR A 225 -14.36 -4.62 19.23
N THR A 226 -15.26 -3.64 19.21
CA THR A 226 -15.62 -2.90 17.99
C THR A 226 -15.10 -1.48 17.99
N THR A 227 -14.56 -0.99 19.11
CA THR A 227 -14.12 0.40 19.30
C THR A 227 -12.70 0.59 18.78
N ARG A 228 -12.37 1.83 18.37
CA ARG A 228 -11.01 2.22 17.98
C ARG A 228 -10.44 3.03 19.15
N GLY A 229 -9.13 2.94 19.38
CA GLY A 229 -8.43 3.86 20.26
C GLY A 229 -8.66 5.33 19.88
N GLU A 230 -8.62 6.19 20.89
CA GLU A 230 -8.72 7.63 20.68
C GLU A 230 -7.55 8.15 19.84
N ARG A 231 -7.72 9.33 19.24
CA ARG A 231 -6.63 10.02 18.57
C ARG A 231 -5.87 10.81 19.63
N PHE A 232 -4.56 10.74 19.57
CA PHE A 232 -3.71 11.58 20.40
C PHE A 232 -3.88 13.05 20.02
N ASP A 233 -4.13 13.90 21.03
CA ASP A 233 -4.18 15.34 20.88
C ASP A 233 -2.83 15.94 21.26
N HIS A 234 -2.20 16.62 20.30
CA HIS A 234 -0.90 17.27 20.50
C HIS A 234 -1.04 18.62 21.21
N GLY A 235 -2.24 19.20 21.25
CA GLY A 235 -2.46 20.57 21.73
C GLY A 235 -1.86 21.66 20.84
N THR A 236 -1.28 21.30 19.70
CA THR A 236 -0.66 22.20 18.72
C THR A 236 -0.77 21.62 17.31
N LYS A 237 -0.55 22.45 16.29
CA LYS A 237 -0.33 22.02 14.89
C LYS A 237 1.15 21.98 14.51
N ASP A 238 2.00 22.59 15.33
CA ASP A 238 3.44 22.67 15.10
C ASP A 238 4.11 21.36 15.58
N GLY A 239 4.16 20.37 14.70
CA GLY A 239 4.82 19.10 14.97
C GLY A 239 6.32 19.26 15.17
N TYR A 240 6.95 20.20 14.46
CA TYR A 240 8.38 20.47 14.59
C TYR A 240 8.70 20.83 16.04
N GLN A 241 8.03 21.85 16.59
CA GLN A 241 8.27 22.26 17.97
C GLN A 241 7.84 21.18 18.97
N PHE A 242 6.72 20.50 18.72
CA PHE A 242 6.25 19.42 19.61
C PHE A 242 7.29 18.30 19.76
N PHE A 243 7.85 17.80 18.65
CA PHE A 243 8.83 16.72 18.69
C PHE A 243 10.22 17.20 19.13
N LEU A 244 10.58 18.46 18.86
CA LEU A 244 11.78 19.08 19.42
C LEU A 244 11.70 19.16 20.95
N ASP A 245 10.56 19.60 21.49
CA ASP A 245 10.31 19.68 22.93
C ASP A 245 10.23 18.30 23.58
N LEU A 246 9.72 17.30 22.85
CA LEU A 246 9.68 15.91 23.30
C LEU A 246 11.09 15.42 23.64
N GLY A 247 12.08 15.69 22.77
CA GLY A 247 13.45 15.24 22.93
C GLY A 247 13.61 13.72 22.77
N PRO A 248 14.47 13.05 23.59
CA PRO A 248 14.72 11.61 23.46
C PRO A 248 13.45 10.75 23.57
N LEU A 249 13.40 9.62 22.84
CA LEU A 249 12.21 8.76 22.72
C LEU A 249 11.60 8.29 24.05
N ARG A 250 12.42 8.08 25.10
CA ARG A 250 11.93 7.71 26.44
C ARG A 250 10.93 8.72 27.01
N ASN A 251 11.04 10.00 26.62
CA ASN A 251 10.17 11.06 27.10
C ASN A 251 8.74 10.89 26.60
N ALA A 252 8.51 10.16 25.50
CA ALA A 252 7.17 9.81 25.04
C ALA A 252 6.42 9.00 26.11
N ASN A 253 7.10 8.06 26.77
CA ASN A 253 6.51 7.32 27.89
C ASN A 253 6.32 8.20 29.13
N GLU A 254 7.34 8.97 29.51
CA GLU A 254 7.29 9.82 30.70
C GLU A 254 6.17 10.87 30.63
N ARG A 255 5.92 11.43 29.44
CA ARG A 255 5.01 12.57 29.25
C ARG A 255 3.64 12.19 28.69
N HIS A 256 3.55 11.12 27.89
CA HIS A 256 2.36 10.82 27.10
C HIS A 256 1.86 9.39 27.27
N PHE A 257 2.64 8.39 26.88
CA PHE A 257 2.19 6.99 26.75
C PHE A 257 2.19 6.20 28.05
N ARG A 258 2.93 6.65 29.08
CA ARG A 258 2.97 6.04 30.42
C ARG A 258 3.32 4.54 30.42
N GLY A 259 4.04 4.07 29.40
CA GLY A 259 4.39 2.66 29.23
C GLY A 259 3.23 1.77 28.75
N GLU A 260 2.07 2.31 28.41
CA GLU A 260 0.87 1.54 28.04
C GLU A 260 0.91 1.00 26.61
N ILE A 261 1.72 1.61 25.73
CA ILE A 261 1.85 1.22 24.33
C ILE A 261 2.98 0.21 24.19
N ALA A 262 2.63 -1.08 24.24
CA ALA A 262 3.60 -2.18 24.27
C ALA A 262 4.63 -2.10 23.13
N PHE A 263 4.18 -1.91 21.88
CA PHE A 263 5.10 -1.90 20.74
C PHE A 263 6.01 -0.66 20.71
N TRP A 264 5.59 0.48 21.25
CA TRP A 264 6.48 1.63 21.42
C TRP A 264 7.63 1.29 22.38
N ASN A 265 7.33 0.58 23.47
CA ASN A 265 8.35 0.14 24.43
C ASN A 265 9.34 -0.82 23.78
N GLU A 266 8.86 -1.75 22.93
CA GLU A 266 9.72 -2.67 22.18
C GLU A 266 10.64 -1.91 21.21
N VAL A 267 10.09 -0.99 20.40
CA VAL A 267 10.87 -0.15 19.47
C VAL A 267 11.98 0.62 20.20
N VAL A 268 11.66 1.25 21.33
CA VAL A 268 12.65 2.00 22.12
C VAL A 268 13.73 1.08 22.72
N ALA A 269 13.38 -0.17 23.06
CA ALA A 269 14.33 -1.15 23.59
C ALA A 269 15.24 -1.75 22.52
N HIS A 270 14.84 -1.69 21.24
CA HIS A 270 15.55 -2.28 20.10
C HIS A 270 15.96 -1.20 19.08
N PRO A 271 16.92 -0.30 19.40
CA PRO A 271 17.29 0.80 18.50
C PRO A 271 18.19 0.37 17.33
N ASN A 272 18.69 -0.87 17.32
CA ASN A 272 19.57 -1.41 16.28
C ASN A 272 18.89 -2.54 15.53
N TYR A 273 19.41 -2.94 14.35
CA TYR A 273 18.91 -4.09 13.58
C TYR A 273 19.27 -5.44 14.21
N ASP A 274 18.81 -5.67 15.44
CA ASP A 274 19.01 -6.90 16.20
C ASP A 274 17.95 -7.97 15.85
N GLU A 275 17.94 -9.06 16.61
CA GLU A 275 17.03 -10.20 16.39
C GLU A 275 15.54 -9.80 16.40
N PHE A 276 15.17 -8.75 17.15
CA PHE A 276 13.78 -8.29 17.19
C PHE A 276 13.28 -7.80 15.82
N TRP A 277 14.13 -7.09 15.09
CA TRP A 277 13.80 -6.61 13.74
C TRP A 277 14.05 -7.68 12.68
N GLN A 278 15.16 -8.41 12.77
CA GLN A 278 15.48 -9.47 11.82
C GLN A 278 14.40 -10.55 11.78
N SER A 279 13.81 -10.91 12.92
CA SER A 279 12.72 -11.90 12.98
C SER A 279 11.41 -11.41 12.36
N ARG A 280 11.23 -10.09 12.18
CA ARG A 280 10.05 -9.48 11.54
C ARG A 280 10.25 -9.19 10.05
N ASN A 281 11.47 -9.30 9.56
CA ASN A 281 11.77 -9.18 8.15
C ASN A 281 11.19 -10.38 7.40
N ILE A 282 10.21 -10.13 6.53
CA ILE A 282 9.53 -11.19 5.80
C ILE A 282 10.31 -11.69 4.58
N LEU A 283 11.23 -10.88 4.05
CA LEU A 283 11.90 -11.14 2.77
C LEU A 283 12.61 -12.50 2.73
N PRO A 284 13.34 -12.95 3.77
CA PRO A 284 14.00 -14.26 3.75
C PRO A 284 13.04 -15.45 3.65
N HIS A 285 11.75 -15.24 3.94
CA HIS A 285 10.74 -16.28 4.08
C HIS A 285 9.81 -16.42 2.87
N LEU A 286 9.92 -15.55 1.86
CA LEU A 286 9.14 -15.61 0.62
C LEU A 286 9.56 -16.78 -0.28
N ASN A 287 9.35 -18.00 0.20
CA ASN A 287 9.64 -19.26 -0.50
C ASN A 287 8.32 -20.04 -0.72
N ASN A 288 8.34 -20.98 -1.67
CA ASN A 288 7.19 -21.80 -2.04
C ASN A 288 5.94 -20.99 -2.41
N VAL A 289 6.14 -19.87 -3.11
CA VAL A 289 5.05 -19.02 -3.62
C VAL A 289 4.42 -19.71 -4.84
N GLY A 290 3.24 -20.29 -4.65
CA GLY A 290 2.55 -21.09 -5.68
C GLY A 290 1.45 -20.36 -6.46
N CYS A 291 1.15 -19.11 -6.10
CA CYS A 291 0.13 -18.29 -6.76
C CYS A 291 0.77 -17.22 -7.64
N ALA A 292 -0.01 -16.65 -8.57
CA ALA A 292 0.41 -15.46 -9.29
C ALA A 292 0.45 -14.25 -8.35
N VAL A 293 1.47 -13.40 -8.47
CA VAL A 293 1.68 -12.22 -7.62
C VAL A 293 1.78 -10.95 -8.46
N MET A 294 1.02 -9.92 -8.07
CA MET A 294 1.14 -8.56 -8.60
C MET A 294 1.49 -7.61 -7.46
N VAL A 295 2.76 -7.26 -7.35
CA VAL A 295 3.24 -6.31 -6.35
C VAL A 295 3.02 -4.89 -6.87
N VAL A 296 2.44 -4.03 -6.04
CA VAL A 296 2.08 -2.66 -6.44
C VAL A 296 2.67 -1.66 -5.47
N GLY A 297 3.22 -0.54 -5.95
CA GLY A 297 3.75 0.53 -5.12
C GLY A 297 3.66 1.89 -5.79
N GLY A 298 4.04 2.94 -5.06
CA GLY A 298 4.11 4.30 -5.56
C GLY A 298 5.53 4.86 -5.41
N TRP A 299 6.02 5.59 -6.41
CA TRP A 299 7.35 6.23 -6.34
C TRP A 299 7.47 7.29 -5.25
N TYR A 300 6.34 7.90 -4.88
CA TYR A 300 6.24 8.91 -3.84
C TYR A 300 5.56 8.34 -2.59
N ASP A 301 5.66 7.03 -2.38
CA ASP A 301 5.20 6.38 -1.16
C ASP A 301 6.15 6.75 -0.01
N THR A 302 5.68 7.65 0.86
CA THR A 302 6.41 8.15 2.02
C THR A 302 6.41 7.18 3.20
N GLU A 303 5.73 6.04 3.09
CA GLU A 303 5.49 5.06 4.16
C GLU A 303 6.21 3.74 3.82
N ASP A 304 5.87 3.10 2.70
CA ASP A 304 6.31 1.73 2.36
C ASP A 304 6.88 1.63 0.92
N LEU A 305 7.81 2.50 0.52
CA LEU A 305 8.45 2.42 -0.82
C LEU A 305 9.42 1.22 -0.94
N TYR A 306 10.10 0.87 0.14
CA TYR A 306 11.08 -0.22 0.14
C TYR A 306 10.44 -1.59 -0.04
N GLY A 307 9.30 -1.79 0.62
CA GLY A 307 8.52 -3.02 0.64
C GLY A 307 8.17 -3.62 -0.72
N PRO A 308 7.44 -2.92 -1.62
CA PRO A 308 7.05 -3.48 -2.92
C PRO A 308 8.25 -3.88 -3.78
N LEU A 309 9.29 -3.02 -3.84
CA LEU A 309 10.50 -3.29 -4.61
C LEU A 309 11.26 -4.52 -4.06
N SER A 310 11.33 -4.65 -2.73
CA SER A 310 12.06 -5.73 -2.08
C SER A 310 11.29 -7.05 -2.10
N ILE A 311 9.96 -7.03 -1.97
CA ILE A 311 9.11 -8.22 -2.08
C ILE A 311 9.17 -8.78 -3.50
N TYR A 312 8.98 -7.94 -4.53
CA TYR A 312 9.10 -8.38 -5.92
C TYR A 312 10.48 -9.03 -6.16
N ARG A 313 11.57 -8.34 -5.80
CA ARG A 313 12.94 -8.87 -5.95
C ARG A 313 13.15 -10.19 -5.22
N SER A 314 12.58 -10.34 -4.02
CA SER A 314 12.72 -11.56 -3.23
C SER A 314 11.95 -12.74 -3.82
N ILE A 315 10.76 -12.49 -4.39
CA ILE A 315 9.99 -13.53 -5.09
C ILE A 315 10.74 -13.98 -6.35
N GLU A 316 11.21 -13.06 -7.19
CA GLU A 316 12.03 -13.35 -8.37
C GLU A 316 13.23 -14.26 -8.03
N GLN A 317 13.96 -13.94 -6.96
CA GLN A 317 15.16 -14.67 -6.59
C GLN A 317 14.89 -16.07 -6.02
N ARG A 318 13.74 -16.26 -5.36
CA ARG A 318 13.44 -17.48 -4.59
C ARG A 318 12.43 -18.40 -5.26
N ASN A 319 11.64 -17.88 -6.19
CA ASN A 319 10.56 -18.58 -6.87
C ASN A 319 10.60 -18.25 -8.38
N PRO A 320 11.66 -18.64 -9.10
CA PRO A 320 11.89 -18.22 -10.49
C PRO A 320 10.79 -18.70 -11.48
N ASP A 321 9.95 -19.67 -11.07
CA ASP A 321 8.82 -20.16 -11.86
C ASP A 321 7.48 -19.48 -11.51
N ALA A 322 7.47 -18.59 -10.50
CA ALA A 322 6.26 -17.88 -10.11
C ALA A 322 5.91 -16.80 -11.14
N TRP A 323 4.62 -16.66 -11.45
CA TRP A 323 4.15 -15.49 -12.19
C TRP A 323 4.18 -14.30 -11.23
N ASN A 324 5.11 -13.37 -11.41
CA ASN A 324 5.34 -12.26 -10.51
C ASN A 324 5.55 -10.98 -11.32
N VAL A 325 4.76 -9.95 -11.04
CA VAL A 325 4.86 -8.66 -11.75
C VAL A 325 4.94 -7.50 -10.77
N LEU A 326 5.59 -6.43 -11.19
CA LEU A 326 5.75 -5.18 -10.44
C LEU A 326 5.01 -4.04 -11.13
N VAL A 327 4.21 -3.30 -10.37
CA VAL A 327 3.56 -2.06 -10.83
C VAL A 327 3.97 -0.89 -9.94
N MET A 328 4.69 0.08 -10.49
CA MET A 328 5.09 1.29 -9.75
C MET A 328 4.54 2.54 -10.43
N GLY A 329 3.55 3.19 -9.81
CA GLY A 329 2.96 4.43 -10.32
C GLY A 329 3.48 5.69 -9.62
N PRO A 330 3.09 6.89 -10.09
CA PRO A 330 3.50 8.16 -9.49
C PRO A 330 2.60 8.51 -8.31
N TRP A 331 2.43 7.56 -7.40
CA TRP A 331 1.44 7.62 -6.32
C TRP A 331 2.10 7.85 -4.97
N SER A 332 1.37 8.51 -4.08
CA SER A 332 1.60 8.40 -2.65
C SER A 332 1.07 7.08 -2.10
N HIS A 333 1.30 6.84 -0.81
CA HIS A 333 0.92 5.61 -0.13
C HIS A 333 -0.55 5.21 -0.36
N GLY A 334 -0.76 4.13 -1.12
CA GLY A 334 -2.07 3.61 -1.54
C GLY A 334 -2.91 4.56 -2.41
N GLY A 335 -2.29 5.54 -3.05
CA GLY A 335 -2.94 6.57 -3.85
C GLY A 335 -3.77 6.00 -5.00
N TRP A 336 -3.32 4.89 -5.61
CA TRP A 336 -3.96 4.25 -6.76
C TRP A 336 -5.38 3.72 -6.51
N THR A 337 -5.83 3.61 -5.25
CA THR A 337 -7.22 3.24 -4.92
C THR A 337 -8.03 4.39 -4.32
N ARG A 338 -7.39 5.53 -4.04
CA ARG A 338 -7.97 6.63 -3.24
C ARG A 338 -8.05 7.94 -3.97
N THR A 339 -7.27 8.10 -5.05
CA THR A 339 -7.24 9.29 -5.89
C THR A 339 -7.33 8.88 -7.35
N ARG A 340 -7.39 9.86 -8.24
CA ARG A 340 -7.25 9.62 -9.69
C ARG A 340 -5.80 9.35 -10.11
N GLY A 341 -4.83 9.66 -9.24
CA GLY A 341 -3.40 9.58 -9.56
C GLY A 341 -2.94 10.58 -10.62
N ARG A 342 -3.74 11.60 -10.94
CA ARG A 342 -3.36 12.66 -11.89
C ARG A 342 -2.36 13.64 -11.31
N THR A 343 -2.53 14.01 -10.04
CA THR A 343 -1.67 14.99 -9.37
C THR A 343 -1.15 14.46 -8.04
N LEU A 344 0.01 14.94 -7.62
CA LEU A 344 0.56 14.70 -6.28
C LEU A 344 1.43 15.87 -5.80
N GLY A 345 0.98 16.57 -4.77
CA GLY A 345 1.64 17.81 -4.33
C GLY A 345 1.55 18.85 -5.45
N THR A 346 2.71 19.33 -5.92
CA THR A 346 2.84 20.29 -7.03
C THR A 346 2.89 19.65 -8.41
N GLU A 347 2.97 18.32 -8.49
CA GLU A 347 3.11 17.61 -9.77
C GLU A 347 1.76 17.33 -10.44
N ASP A 348 1.65 17.59 -11.75
CA ASP A 348 0.59 17.08 -12.64
C ASP A 348 1.19 16.13 -13.68
N PHE A 349 0.72 14.87 -13.65
CA PHE A 349 1.15 13.80 -14.54
C PHE A 349 0.36 13.78 -15.87
N GLY A 350 -0.64 14.66 -16.03
CA GLY A 350 -1.37 14.90 -17.27
C GLY A 350 -2.56 13.98 -17.52
N PHE A 351 -2.69 12.86 -16.81
CA PHE A 351 -3.81 11.91 -16.94
C PHE A 351 -4.06 11.08 -15.68
N ASP A 352 -5.24 10.45 -15.62
CA ASP A 352 -5.67 9.64 -14.47
C ASP A 352 -4.95 8.28 -14.45
N THR A 353 -3.76 8.24 -13.82
CA THR A 353 -2.94 7.03 -13.76
C THR A 353 -3.59 5.89 -12.97
N SER A 354 -4.45 6.18 -12.00
CA SER A 354 -5.11 5.18 -11.16
C SER A 354 -6.21 4.43 -11.92
N ALA A 355 -6.96 5.10 -12.79
CA ALA A 355 -8.00 4.47 -13.59
C ALA A 355 -7.40 3.48 -14.60
N GLY A 356 -6.33 3.87 -15.29
CA GLY A 356 -5.63 2.99 -16.22
C GLY A 356 -5.03 1.76 -15.54
N TYR A 357 -4.48 1.92 -14.33
CA TYR A 357 -4.04 0.78 -13.50
C TYR A 357 -5.20 -0.16 -13.16
N ASP A 358 -6.32 0.35 -12.68
CA ASP A 358 -7.45 -0.49 -12.26
C ASP A 358 -8.04 -1.27 -13.46
N GLU A 359 -8.30 -0.57 -14.56
CA GLU A 359 -8.97 -1.11 -15.75
C GLU A 359 -8.08 -2.07 -16.56
N HIS A 360 -6.80 -1.74 -16.74
CA HIS A 360 -5.93 -2.47 -17.66
C HIS A 360 -4.94 -3.42 -16.96
N VAL A 361 -4.81 -3.34 -15.64
CA VAL A 361 -3.84 -4.14 -14.88
C VAL A 361 -4.51 -4.94 -13.78
N ALA A 362 -5.11 -4.28 -12.79
CA ALA A 362 -5.61 -4.95 -11.59
C ALA A 362 -6.80 -5.87 -11.87
N VAL A 363 -7.81 -5.36 -12.57
CA VAL A 363 -9.01 -6.15 -12.91
C VAL A 363 -8.66 -7.32 -13.83
N PRO A 364 -7.94 -7.14 -14.96
CA PRO A 364 -7.53 -8.25 -15.81
C PRO A 364 -6.70 -9.31 -15.09
N PHE A 365 -5.77 -8.91 -14.22
CA PHE A 365 -4.96 -9.84 -13.42
C PHE A 365 -5.84 -10.80 -12.61
N PHE A 366 -6.75 -10.27 -11.79
CA PHE A 366 -7.61 -11.12 -10.97
C PHE A 366 -8.63 -11.90 -11.80
N ARG A 367 -9.18 -11.35 -12.88
CA ARG A 367 -10.08 -12.08 -13.78
C ARG A 367 -9.38 -13.28 -14.41
N HIS A 368 -8.17 -13.11 -14.92
CA HIS A 368 -7.42 -14.21 -15.54
C HIS A 368 -7.24 -15.38 -14.56
N PHE A 369 -6.64 -15.12 -13.39
CA PHE A 369 -6.27 -16.18 -12.46
C PHE A 369 -7.47 -16.75 -11.67
N LEU A 370 -8.54 -15.98 -11.49
CA LEU A 370 -9.69 -16.39 -10.67
C LEU A 370 -10.96 -16.76 -11.45
N LYS A 371 -11.08 -16.34 -12.71
CA LYS A 371 -12.27 -16.54 -13.56
C LYS A 371 -11.98 -17.15 -14.93
N ASP A 372 -10.72 -17.56 -15.20
CA ASP A 372 -10.31 -18.16 -16.48
C ASP A 372 -10.48 -17.24 -17.69
N ASP A 373 -10.45 -15.93 -17.48
CA ASP A 373 -10.38 -14.94 -18.55
C ASP A 373 -9.06 -15.04 -19.33
N ALA A 374 -9.00 -14.33 -20.47
CA ALA A 374 -7.77 -14.20 -21.25
C ALA A 374 -6.58 -13.70 -20.38
N ALA A 375 -5.38 -14.11 -20.76
CA ALA A 375 -4.16 -13.68 -20.08
C ALA A 375 -4.07 -12.14 -20.08
N PRO A 376 -3.70 -11.50 -18.96
CA PRO A 376 -3.60 -10.06 -18.89
C PRO A 376 -2.40 -9.60 -19.73
N GLU A 377 -2.57 -8.51 -20.48
CA GLU A 377 -1.49 -7.86 -21.25
C GLU A 377 -0.62 -6.98 -20.32
N VAL A 378 -0.10 -7.57 -19.24
CA VAL A 378 0.70 -6.88 -18.22
C VAL A 378 2.15 -7.31 -18.36
N PRO A 379 3.10 -6.37 -18.58
CA PRO A 379 4.52 -6.70 -18.63
C PRO A 379 5.02 -7.12 -17.24
N GLU A 380 6.21 -7.72 -17.17
CA GLU A 380 6.79 -8.13 -15.88
C GLU A 380 6.98 -6.93 -14.94
N ALA A 381 7.43 -5.80 -15.47
CA ALA A 381 7.46 -4.55 -14.73
C ALA A 381 6.77 -3.43 -15.53
N LEU A 382 5.72 -2.86 -14.96
CA LEU A 382 5.03 -1.67 -15.44
C LEU A 382 5.34 -0.51 -14.49
N VAL A 383 6.16 0.43 -14.93
CA VAL A 383 6.63 1.53 -14.09
C VAL A 383 6.36 2.88 -14.71
N PHE A 384 6.04 3.88 -13.90
CA PHE A 384 5.83 5.23 -14.36
C PHE A 384 7.15 6.01 -14.40
N GLU A 385 7.46 6.62 -15.53
CA GLU A 385 8.58 7.53 -15.74
C GLU A 385 8.12 8.95 -15.40
N THR A 386 8.46 9.44 -14.21
CA THR A 386 7.94 10.71 -13.65
C THR A 386 8.46 11.95 -14.38
N GLY A 387 9.66 11.91 -14.98
CA GLY A 387 10.19 13.05 -15.75
C GLY A 387 9.51 13.24 -17.12
N ALA A 388 9.05 12.14 -17.75
CA ALA A 388 8.40 12.17 -19.06
C ALA A 388 6.88 11.95 -18.99
N ASN A 389 6.32 11.80 -17.79
CA ASN A 389 4.91 11.53 -17.53
C ASN A 389 4.31 10.43 -18.40
N ARG A 390 4.90 9.22 -18.36
CA ARG A 390 4.42 8.07 -19.14
C ARG A 390 4.67 6.74 -18.45
N TRP A 391 3.84 5.75 -18.77
CA TRP A 391 4.09 4.36 -18.40
C TRP A 391 5.19 3.74 -19.28
N ARG A 392 6.04 2.92 -18.67
CA ARG A 392 7.11 2.16 -19.30
C ARG A 392 6.98 0.69 -18.93
N SER A 393 7.13 -0.17 -19.93
CA SER A 393 7.11 -1.61 -19.78
C SER A 393 8.53 -2.16 -19.83
N PHE A 394 8.85 -3.07 -18.93
CA PHE A 394 10.11 -3.79 -18.87
C PHE A 394 9.87 -5.28 -18.66
N ASP A 395 10.82 -6.08 -19.12
CA ASP A 395 10.87 -7.54 -18.93
C ASP A 395 11.43 -7.93 -17.56
N ALA A 396 12.04 -7.02 -16.82
CA ALA A 396 12.44 -7.18 -15.43
C ALA A 396 12.62 -5.81 -14.75
N TRP A 397 12.61 -5.78 -13.41
CA TRP A 397 13.01 -4.59 -12.65
C TRP A 397 14.15 -4.87 -11.64
N PRO A 398 15.19 -4.01 -11.60
CA PRO A 398 15.49 -2.92 -12.53
C PRO A 398 15.75 -3.41 -13.96
N PRO A 399 15.62 -2.55 -14.99
CA PRO A 399 15.83 -2.95 -16.38
C PRO A 399 17.23 -3.54 -16.59
N HIS A 400 17.33 -4.58 -17.42
CA HIS A 400 18.61 -5.25 -17.72
C HIS A 400 19.59 -4.33 -18.46
N GLU A 401 19.10 -3.62 -19.47
CA GLU A 401 19.88 -2.68 -20.27
C GLU A 401 19.98 -1.33 -19.56
N ARG A 402 20.94 -1.22 -18.64
CA ARG A 402 21.26 0.03 -17.93
C ARG A 402 22.76 0.25 -17.84
N VAL A 403 23.15 1.52 -17.80
CA VAL A 403 24.53 1.95 -17.57
C VAL A 403 24.59 2.65 -16.22
N GLU A 404 25.57 2.32 -15.40
CA GLU A 404 25.81 3.06 -14.16
C GLU A 404 26.21 4.51 -14.51
N HIS A 405 25.49 5.47 -13.94
CA HIS A 405 25.78 6.88 -14.08
C HIS A 405 26.25 7.43 -12.75
N ALA A 406 27.51 7.84 -12.67
CA ALA A 406 28.10 8.41 -11.46
C ALA A 406 28.17 9.94 -11.59
N LEU A 407 27.72 10.63 -10.53
CA LEU A 407 27.93 12.06 -10.35
C LEU A 407 28.80 12.24 -9.10
N HIS A 408 29.86 13.02 -9.23
CA HIS A 408 30.81 13.30 -8.17
C HIS A 408 30.61 14.71 -7.64
N PHE A 409 30.68 14.86 -6.31
CA PHE A 409 30.71 16.15 -5.64
C PHE A 409 31.99 16.92 -6.00
N ARG A 410 31.85 18.19 -6.37
CA ARG A 410 32.93 19.10 -6.74
C ARG A 410 32.86 20.39 -5.94
N ALA A 411 34.01 21.02 -5.75
CA ALA A 411 34.13 22.34 -5.12
C ALA A 411 33.20 23.36 -5.80
N GLY A 412 32.66 24.28 -4.99
CA GLY A 412 31.72 25.30 -5.47
C GLY A 412 30.29 24.79 -5.70
N GLY A 413 29.91 23.65 -5.10
CA GLY A 413 28.54 23.11 -5.20
C GLY A 413 28.20 22.50 -6.56
N LEU A 414 29.19 21.91 -7.24
CA LEU A 414 29.01 21.31 -8.56
C LEU A 414 28.86 19.77 -8.47
N LEU A 415 28.01 19.19 -9.32
CA LEU A 415 27.96 17.76 -9.62
C LEU A 415 28.49 17.52 -11.04
N SER A 416 29.42 16.59 -11.21
CA SER A 416 29.97 16.25 -12.53
C SER A 416 30.28 14.76 -12.68
N PRO A 417 30.18 14.20 -13.90
CA PRO A 417 30.51 12.80 -14.16
C PRO A 417 32.02 12.52 -14.15
N GLU A 418 32.86 13.54 -14.30
CA GLU A 418 34.29 13.38 -14.17
C GLU A 418 34.68 13.16 -12.70
N ALA A 419 35.61 12.23 -12.46
CA ALA A 419 36.16 12.03 -11.11
C ALA A 419 37.02 13.23 -10.64
N PRO A 420 37.03 13.54 -9.33
CA PRO A 420 37.87 14.60 -8.77
C PRO A 420 39.36 14.37 -9.03
N VAL A 421 40.08 15.43 -9.40
CA VAL A 421 41.54 15.40 -9.58
C VAL A 421 42.20 15.50 -8.21
N THR A 422 43.15 14.61 -7.92
CA THR A 422 43.95 14.63 -6.68
C THR A 422 44.63 15.99 -6.49
N GLY A 423 44.35 16.68 -5.37
CA GLY A 423 45.03 17.92 -4.95
C GLY A 423 44.19 19.20 -4.87
N GLY A 424 42.86 19.14 -5.08
CA GLY A 424 41.93 20.26 -4.83
C GLY A 424 41.52 20.42 -3.36
N GLU A 425 40.70 21.43 -3.04
CA GLU A 425 40.04 21.54 -1.71
C GLU A 425 39.34 20.22 -1.37
N ALA A 426 39.57 19.74 -0.15
CA ALA A 426 39.37 18.33 0.18
C ALA A 426 37.96 17.98 0.67
N PHE A 427 37.16 18.97 1.06
CA PHE A 427 35.81 18.80 1.60
C PHE A 427 35.04 20.14 1.59
N ASP A 428 33.72 20.07 1.66
CA ASP A 428 32.85 21.17 2.11
C ASP A 428 32.34 20.85 3.51
N ASP A 429 32.10 21.85 4.35
CA ASP A 429 31.61 21.67 5.71
C ASP A 429 30.36 22.50 6.02
N TYR A 430 29.61 22.04 7.02
CA TYR A 430 28.45 22.73 7.57
C TYR A 430 28.29 22.36 9.04
N VAL A 431 27.59 23.21 9.80
CA VAL A 431 27.32 22.96 11.23
C VAL A 431 25.92 22.37 11.38
N SER A 432 25.83 21.11 11.78
CA SER A 432 24.58 20.49 12.22
C SER A 432 24.31 20.82 13.69
N ASP A 433 23.24 21.56 13.95
CA ASP A 433 22.79 21.92 15.30
C ASP A 433 21.52 21.13 15.67
N PRO A 434 21.59 20.14 16.58
CA PRO A 434 20.42 19.37 17.01
C PRO A 434 19.31 20.19 17.69
N SER A 435 19.60 21.42 18.13
CA SER A 435 18.58 22.34 18.66
C SER A 435 17.83 23.11 17.57
N LYS A 436 18.29 23.03 16.32
CA LYS A 436 17.69 23.66 15.15
C LYS A 436 17.67 22.72 13.93
N PRO A 437 17.11 21.50 14.04
CA PRO A 437 17.14 20.53 12.94
C PRO A 437 16.52 21.08 11.66
N VAL A 438 17.00 20.61 10.51
CA VAL A 438 16.42 20.94 9.21
C VAL A 438 15.00 20.35 9.12
N PRO A 439 13.95 21.17 8.87
CA PRO A 439 12.61 20.62 8.61
C PRO A 439 12.63 19.71 7.38
N TYR A 440 11.93 18.57 7.42
CA TYR A 440 11.84 17.68 6.26
C TYR A 440 10.76 18.12 5.25
N THR A 441 9.86 18.99 5.68
CA THR A 441 8.69 19.51 4.94
C THR A 441 8.46 20.98 5.33
N THR A 442 7.82 21.72 4.43
CA THR A 442 7.25 23.05 4.66
C THR A 442 5.88 23.01 5.33
N GLU A 443 5.22 21.85 5.36
CA GLU A 443 3.91 21.68 5.97
C GLU A 443 3.98 21.86 7.49
N ILE A 444 3.21 22.83 8.03
CA ILE A 444 3.03 22.97 9.48
C ILE A 444 2.02 21.93 9.95
N THR A 445 2.53 20.76 10.36
CA THR A 445 1.71 19.61 10.72
C THR A 445 2.32 18.82 11.87
N THR A 446 1.45 18.20 12.69
CA THR A 446 1.88 17.17 13.65
C THR A 446 1.89 15.77 13.06
N ARG A 447 1.41 15.62 11.82
CA ARG A 447 1.33 14.33 11.12
C ARG A 447 2.59 14.09 10.28
N TRP A 448 2.69 12.90 9.72
CA TRP A 448 3.59 12.64 8.61
C TRP A 448 3.07 13.35 7.36
N ALA A 449 3.88 14.27 6.81
CA ALA A 449 3.52 15.04 5.63
C ALA A 449 3.56 14.12 4.40
N LYS A 450 2.44 13.98 3.69
CA LYS A 450 2.33 12.99 2.60
C LYS A 450 2.99 13.43 1.30
N ASN A 451 3.29 14.72 1.18
CA ASN A 451 3.77 15.32 -0.06
C ASN A 451 5.25 15.71 0.03
N TYR A 452 5.97 15.42 1.12
CA TYR A 452 7.34 15.94 1.31
C TYR A 452 8.30 15.51 0.19
N MET A 453 8.03 14.38 -0.48
CA MET A 453 8.83 13.88 -1.60
C MET A 453 8.60 14.64 -2.92
N THR A 454 7.50 15.40 -3.04
CA THR A 454 7.22 16.28 -4.19
C THR A 454 7.30 17.77 -3.83
N GLU A 455 7.64 18.11 -2.58
CA GLU A 455 7.80 19.49 -2.18
C GLU A 455 9.06 20.12 -2.78
N ASP A 456 8.93 21.39 -3.14
CA ASP A 456 10.06 22.24 -3.50
C ASP A 456 11.07 22.31 -2.35
N GLN A 457 12.30 21.86 -2.60
CA GLN A 457 13.35 21.76 -1.59
C GLN A 457 14.12 23.08 -1.37
N ARG A 458 13.76 24.19 -2.03
CA ARG A 458 14.44 25.49 -1.86
C ARG A 458 14.46 25.99 -0.41
N PHE A 459 13.44 25.68 0.38
CA PHE A 459 13.41 26.05 1.81
C PHE A 459 14.56 25.41 2.61
N ALA A 460 14.98 24.21 2.24
CA ALA A 460 16.13 23.53 2.84
C ALA A 460 17.44 24.04 2.24
N ALA A 461 17.48 24.23 0.91
CA ALA A 461 18.67 24.68 0.18
C ALA A 461 19.19 26.06 0.62
N TRP A 462 18.34 26.94 1.13
CA TRP A 462 18.75 28.26 1.63
C TRP A 462 19.36 28.24 3.03
N ARG A 463 19.42 27.08 3.70
CA ARG A 463 19.95 26.98 5.06
C ARG A 463 21.47 26.77 5.04
N PRO A 464 22.19 27.31 6.04
CA PRO A 464 23.64 27.13 6.14
C PRO A 464 24.06 25.72 6.60
N ASP A 465 23.12 24.89 7.04
CA ASP A 465 23.34 23.51 7.50
C ASP A 465 22.86 22.46 6.47
N VAL A 466 22.80 22.85 5.20
CA VAL A 466 22.46 21.98 4.06
C VAL A 466 23.44 22.29 2.92
N LEU A 467 24.23 21.28 2.51
CA LEU A 467 25.07 21.38 1.31
C LEU A 467 24.23 21.11 0.07
N VAL A 468 24.46 21.90 -0.98
CA VAL A 468 23.76 21.80 -2.26
C VAL A 468 24.81 21.61 -3.36
N TYR A 469 24.61 20.58 -4.17
CA TYR A 469 25.42 20.31 -5.35
C TYR A 469 24.51 20.15 -6.56
N GLN A 470 24.87 20.78 -7.67
CA GLN A 470 24.05 20.82 -8.88
C GLN A 470 24.91 20.63 -10.13
N THR A 471 24.37 19.94 -11.13
CA THR A 471 24.98 19.90 -12.46
C THR A 471 24.81 21.25 -13.16
N GLU A 472 25.55 21.47 -14.25
CA GLU A 472 25.09 22.42 -15.25
C GLU A 472 23.72 21.97 -15.82
N PRO A 473 22.91 22.88 -16.40
CA PRO A 473 21.68 22.50 -17.09
C PRO A 473 21.94 21.37 -18.09
N LEU A 474 21.16 20.29 -17.99
CA LEU A 474 21.31 19.15 -18.88
C LEU A 474 21.02 19.57 -20.33
N THR A 475 21.91 19.17 -21.25
CA THR A 475 21.74 19.45 -22.69
C THR A 475 21.01 18.32 -23.43
N GLU A 476 20.82 17.19 -22.77
CA GLU A 476 20.15 15.98 -23.27
C GLU A 476 19.32 15.35 -22.14
N ASP A 477 18.24 14.65 -22.50
CA ASP A 477 17.39 13.96 -21.53
C ASP A 477 18.17 12.86 -20.80
N LEU A 478 18.06 12.82 -19.47
CA LEU A 478 18.64 11.78 -18.62
C LEU A 478 17.53 11.00 -17.91
N THR A 479 17.35 9.73 -18.27
CA THR A 479 16.43 8.82 -17.57
C THR A 479 17.17 8.02 -16.51
N LEU A 480 16.76 8.14 -15.25
CA LEU A 480 17.24 7.29 -14.16
C LEU A 480 16.25 6.15 -13.90
N ALA A 481 16.72 4.89 -14.03
CA ALA A 481 15.90 3.70 -13.81
C ALA A 481 16.67 2.64 -13.02
N GLY A 482 16.34 2.49 -11.74
CA GLY A 482 16.94 1.50 -10.85
C GLY A 482 17.39 2.08 -9.52
N PRO A 483 18.21 1.36 -8.75
CA PRO A 483 18.65 1.78 -7.43
C PRO A 483 19.57 3.01 -7.53
N ILE A 484 19.36 3.96 -6.61
CA ILE A 484 20.23 5.10 -6.39
C ILE A 484 21.11 4.79 -5.18
N ARG A 485 22.43 5.01 -5.31
CA ARG A 485 23.40 4.80 -4.23
C ARG A 485 24.14 6.09 -3.92
N ALA A 486 24.18 6.47 -2.65
CA ALA A 486 25.07 7.51 -2.15
C ALA A 486 26.37 6.87 -1.66
N ASP A 487 27.50 7.24 -2.28
CA ASP A 487 28.85 6.85 -1.84
C ASP A 487 29.50 8.07 -1.16
N LEU A 488 29.57 8.06 0.17
CA LEU A 488 29.86 9.24 0.99
C LEU A 488 31.18 9.08 1.75
N TRP A 489 32.05 10.09 1.60
CA TRP A 489 33.29 10.23 2.35
C TRP A 489 33.14 11.38 3.35
N VAL A 490 32.74 11.04 4.57
CA VAL A 490 32.27 12.01 5.56
C VAL A 490 33.09 11.98 6.84
N SER A 491 33.10 13.11 7.54
CA SER A 491 33.61 13.22 8.90
C SER A 491 32.66 14.07 9.74
N THR A 492 32.64 13.84 11.04
CA THR A 492 31.90 14.66 12.01
C THR A 492 32.80 14.98 13.19
N THR A 493 32.63 16.15 13.79
CA THR A 493 33.32 16.52 15.04
C THR A 493 32.72 15.80 16.25
N GLY A 494 31.54 15.22 16.10
CA GLY A 494 30.88 14.37 17.10
C GLY A 494 31.25 12.89 16.98
N SER A 495 30.44 12.03 17.61
CA SER A 495 30.60 10.58 17.58
C SER A 495 29.50 9.83 16.81
N ALA A 496 28.47 10.55 16.35
CA ALA A 496 27.35 10.03 15.57
C ALA A 496 26.75 11.15 14.72
N ALA A 497 26.19 10.80 13.56
CA ALA A 497 25.48 11.71 12.67
C ALA A 497 24.54 10.91 11.76
N ASP A 498 23.44 11.55 11.34
CA ASP A 498 22.57 11.05 10.27
C ASP A 498 22.93 11.78 8.97
N TRP A 499 23.06 11.02 7.88
CA TRP A 499 23.39 11.56 6.56
C TRP A 499 22.20 11.42 5.63
N ILE A 500 21.53 12.54 5.35
CA ILE A 500 20.38 12.58 4.45
C ILE A 500 20.84 13.09 3.09
N VAL A 501 20.63 12.28 2.05
CA VAL A 501 20.91 12.63 0.66
C VAL A 501 19.60 12.72 -0.11
N LYS A 502 19.44 13.80 -0.87
CA LYS A 502 18.27 14.03 -1.73
C LYS A 502 18.76 14.13 -3.17
N VAL A 503 18.16 13.35 -4.06
CA VAL A 503 18.32 13.53 -5.52
C VAL A 503 17.11 14.32 -5.99
N ILE A 504 17.36 15.46 -6.62
CA ILE A 504 16.34 16.44 -6.98
C ILE A 504 16.45 16.72 -8.48
N ASP A 505 15.32 16.67 -9.18
CA ASP A 505 15.19 17.25 -10.51
C ASP A 505 14.91 18.76 -10.36
N ALA A 506 15.80 19.59 -10.92
CA ALA A 506 15.72 21.04 -10.81
C ALA A 506 15.11 21.62 -12.09
N HIS A 507 13.81 21.89 -12.05
CA HIS A 507 13.10 22.49 -13.18
C HIS A 507 13.70 23.87 -13.58
N PRO A 508 13.70 24.21 -14.88
CA PRO A 508 14.28 25.45 -15.39
C PRO A 508 13.54 26.74 -14.96
N GLY A 509 12.50 26.65 -14.14
CA GLY A 509 11.72 27.80 -13.64
C GLY A 509 10.57 28.25 -14.54
N GLU A 510 10.42 27.65 -15.73
CA GLU A 510 9.26 27.74 -16.61
C GLU A 510 8.72 26.33 -16.85
N ASN A 511 7.52 26.04 -16.37
CA ASN A 511 6.86 24.76 -16.64
C ASN A 511 5.93 24.93 -17.86
N PRO A 512 6.16 24.23 -18.99
CA PRO A 512 5.29 24.35 -20.15
C PRO A 512 3.85 23.90 -19.89
N ASN A 513 3.59 23.17 -18.79
CA ASN A 513 2.23 22.81 -18.37
C ASN A 513 1.53 23.91 -17.55
N ASP A 514 2.23 24.95 -17.09
CA ASP A 514 1.63 26.09 -16.38
C ASP A 514 1.00 27.11 -17.35
N ALA A 515 1.08 26.87 -18.67
CA ALA A 515 0.69 27.81 -19.71
C ALA A 515 -0.82 27.93 -19.98
N ASP A 516 -1.69 27.16 -19.32
CA ASP A 516 -3.14 27.13 -19.62
C ASP A 516 -4.06 27.71 -18.51
N ASP A 517 -3.52 28.22 -17.40
CA ASP A 517 -4.32 28.82 -16.31
C ASP A 517 -4.35 30.37 -16.30
N ALA A 518 -4.04 31.00 -17.43
CA ALA A 518 -4.20 32.44 -17.62
C ALA A 518 -5.14 32.77 -18.80
N ASP A 519 -6.45 32.69 -18.53
CA ASP A 519 -7.44 33.70 -18.95
C ASP A 519 -8.80 33.53 -18.22
#